data_AF-A0A653SVQ2-F1
#
_entry.id   AF-A0A653SVQ2-F1
#
_cell.length_a   1.000
_cell.length_b   1.000
_cell.length_c   1.000
_cell.angle_alpha   90.00
_cell.angle_beta   90.00
_cell.angle_gamma   90.00
#
_symmetry.space_group_name_H-M   'P 1'
#
loop_
_entity.id
_entity.type
_entity.pdbx_description
1 polymer ?
#
loop_
_entity_poly.entity_id
_entity_poly.type
_entity_poly.pdbx_seq_one_letter_code
_entity_poly.pdbx_strand_id
1 'polypeptide(L)'
;MAPRSRLQLSRKLAERNVPEDVAEAVLDRFEEVQLIDDAEFARMWVRSRSQSKKLAKGAIRRELADKGIELDAAEEALSQLSDQDEELAARELVQRKLRPSMDLSDRAEREKYTRRLASMLARKGYAPSMAFRIVGEVLAEAGTLE
;
A
#
# COMPACT_ATOMS: atom_id res chain seq x y z
N MET A 1 6.53 -7.32 -20.20
CA MET A 1 5.98 -8.38 -19.34
C MET A 1 6.16 -7.92 -17.90
N ALA A 2 5.15 -7.96 -17.02
CA ALA A 2 5.34 -7.56 -15.63
C ALA A 2 6.12 -8.66 -14.87
N PRO A 3 7.07 -8.31 -13.98
CA PRO A 3 7.78 -9.30 -13.17
C PRO A 3 6.78 -10.09 -12.29
N ARG A 4 7.13 -11.34 -11.99
CA ARG A 4 6.35 -12.24 -11.14
C ARG A 4 7.21 -12.66 -9.96
N SER A 5 6.61 -12.80 -8.79
CA SER A 5 7.32 -13.34 -7.64
C SER A 5 7.56 -14.85 -7.77
N ARG A 6 8.54 -15.38 -7.04
CA ARG A 6 8.83 -16.81 -6.97
C ARG A 6 7.58 -17.62 -6.64
N LEU A 7 6.81 -17.21 -5.63
CA LEU A 7 5.58 -17.91 -5.24
C LEU A 7 4.52 -17.93 -6.36
N GLN A 8 4.41 -16.86 -7.15
CA GLN A 8 3.48 -16.83 -8.28
C GLN A 8 3.89 -17.81 -9.38
N LEU A 9 5.19 -18.05 -9.55
CA LEU A 9 5.71 -19.01 -10.50
C LEU A 9 5.56 -20.44 -9.98
N SER A 10 5.85 -20.69 -8.70
CA SER A 10 5.59 -21.97 -8.02
C SER A 10 4.12 -22.39 -8.14
N ARG A 11 3.17 -21.50 -7.81
CA ARG A 11 1.73 -21.75 -7.98
C ARG A 11 1.37 -22.13 -9.42
N LYS A 12 1.97 -21.48 -10.42
CA LYS A 12 1.75 -21.78 -11.84
C LYS A 12 2.33 -23.11 -12.30
N LEU A 13 3.44 -23.54 -11.72
CA LEU A 13 4.04 -24.85 -11.98
C LEU A 13 3.16 -25.95 -11.37
N ALA A 14 2.65 -25.72 -10.14
CA ALA A 14 1.70 -26.62 -9.49
C ALA A 14 0.39 -26.77 -10.27
N GLU A 15 -0.17 -25.68 -10.80
CA GLU A 15 -1.35 -25.71 -11.70
C GLU A 15 -1.15 -26.59 -12.94
N ARG A 16 0.12 -26.84 -13.33
CA ARG A 16 0.50 -27.69 -14.46
C ARG A 16 0.91 -29.10 -14.04
N ASN A 17 0.71 -29.46 -12.76
CA ASN A 17 1.11 -30.74 -12.17
C ASN A 17 2.63 -31.01 -12.30
N VAL A 18 3.45 -29.96 -12.28
CA VAL A 18 4.90 -30.12 -12.17
C VAL A 18 5.23 -30.60 -10.74
N PRO A 19 6.02 -31.67 -10.57
CA PRO A 19 6.48 -32.11 -9.25
C PRO A 19 7.16 -30.99 -8.46
N GLU A 20 6.93 -30.94 -7.16
CA GLU A 20 7.41 -29.86 -6.28
C GLU A 20 8.94 -29.74 -6.28
N ASP A 21 9.64 -30.87 -6.18
CA ASP A 21 11.10 -30.95 -6.24
C ASP A 21 11.68 -30.39 -7.55
N VAL A 22 11.03 -30.70 -8.67
CA VAL A 22 11.40 -30.17 -10.00
C VAL A 22 11.10 -28.68 -10.09
N ALA A 23 9.97 -28.23 -9.56
CA ALA A 23 9.58 -26.82 -9.56
C ALA A 23 10.58 -25.98 -8.76
N GLU A 24 10.93 -26.40 -7.55
CA GLU A 24 11.91 -25.71 -6.70
C GLU A 24 13.28 -25.63 -7.39
N ALA A 25 13.79 -26.73 -7.94
CA ALA A 25 15.08 -26.73 -8.65
C ALA A 25 15.11 -25.78 -9.87
N VAL A 26 13.99 -25.67 -10.61
CA VAL A 26 13.87 -24.73 -11.75
C VAL A 26 13.81 -23.28 -11.25
N LEU A 27 13.07 -23.01 -10.19
CA LEU A 27 12.94 -21.67 -9.61
C LEU A 27 14.27 -21.21 -9.02
N ASP A 28 15.00 -22.09 -8.34
CA ASP A 28 16.36 -21.83 -7.85
C ASP A 28 17.27 -21.44 -9.00
N ARG A 29 17.25 -22.22 -10.09
CA ARG A 29 18.05 -21.89 -11.27
C ARG A 29 17.67 -20.55 -11.88
N PHE A 30 16.38 -20.22 -11.92
CA PHE A 30 15.90 -18.94 -12.44
C PHE A 30 16.31 -17.76 -11.56
N GLU A 31 16.35 -17.94 -10.24
CA GLU A 31 16.85 -16.95 -9.30
C GLU A 31 18.38 -16.77 -9.42
N GLU A 32 19.15 -17.87 -9.52
CA GLU A 32 20.60 -17.84 -9.75
C GLU A 32 20.98 -17.06 -11.02
N VAL A 33 20.20 -17.21 -12.09
CA VAL A 33 20.43 -16.49 -13.36
C VAL A 33 19.68 -15.15 -13.45
N GLN A 34 19.14 -14.65 -12.34
CA GLN A 34 18.41 -13.39 -12.20
C GLN A 34 17.21 -13.23 -13.17
N LEU A 35 16.58 -14.34 -13.55
CA LEU A 35 15.29 -14.33 -14.23
C LEU A 35 14.12 -14.11 -13.25
N ILE A 36 14.34 -14.39 -11.96
CA ILE A 36 13.46 -14.04 -10.85
C ILE A 36 14.27 -13.17 -9.89
N ASP A 37 13.70 -12.04 -9.50
CA ASP A 37 14.24 -11.17 -8.46
C ASP A 37 13.06 -10.65 -7.62
N ASP A 38 12.85 -11.28 -6.47
CA ASP A 38 11.77 -10.93 -5.54
C ASP A 38 12.01 -9.55 -4.90
N ALA A 39 13.26 -9.12 -4.76
CA ALA A 39 13.59 -7.78 -4.26
C ALA A 39 13.24 -6.72 -5.31
N GLU A 40 13.57 -6.92 -6.58
CA GLU A 40 13.14 -6.03 -7.67
C GLU A 40 11.62 -5.99 -7.78
N PHE A 41 10.98 -7.15 -7.72
CA PHE A 41 9.53 -7.25 -7.69
C PHE A 41 8.94 -6.41 -6.55
N ALA A 42 9.47 -6.55 -5.33
CA ALA A 42 9.02 -5.80 -4.16
C ALA A 42 9.16 -4.28 -4.36
N ARG A 43 10.32 -3.82 -4.83
CA ARG A 43 10.58 -2.39 -5.13
C ARG A 43 9.59 -1.83 -6.15
N MET A 44 9.35 -2.56 -7.24
CA MET A 44 8.36 -2.16 -8.26
C MET A 44 6.94 -2.15 -7.71
N TRP A 45 6.59 -3.14 -6.88
CA TRP A 45 5.27 -3.24 -6.26
C TRP A 45 5.00 -2.07 -5.32
N VAL A 46 5.95 -1.72 -4.45
CA VAL A 46 5.85 -0.58 -3.53
C VAL A 46 5.61 0.71 -4.31
N ARG A 47 6.45 1.01 -5.31
CA ARG A 47 6.29 2.22 -6.15
C ARG A 47 4.94 2.25 -6.85
N SER A 48 4.53 1.15 -7.46
CA SER A 48 3.25 1.07 -8.18
C SER A 48 2.07 1.33 -7.23
N ARG A 49 2.07 0.74 -6.04
CA ARG A 49 0.95 0.82 -5.09
C ARG A 49 0.88 2.15 -4.36
N SER A 50 2.01 2.72 -3.98
CA SER A 50 2.06 4.05 -3.37
C SER A 50 1.59 5.12 -4.37
N GLN A 51 2.02 5.06 -5.64
CA GLN A 51 1.65 6.06 -6.65
C GLN A 51 0.20 5.91 -7.14
N SER A 52 -0.18 4.70 -7.59
CA SER A 52 -1.49 4.51 -8.25
C SER A 52 -2.66 4.44 -7.27
N LYS A 53 -2.45 3.83 -6.10
CA LYS A 53 -3.51 3.57 -5.12
C LYS A 53 -3.37 4.38 -3.84
N LYS A 54 -2.24 5.07 -3.64
CA LYS A 54 -1.96 5.83 -2.40
C LYS A 54 -2.16 4.93 -1.19
N LEU A 55 -1.58 3.73 -1.25
CA LEU A 55 -1.57 2.78 -0.14
C LEU A 55 -0.41 3.11 0.80
N ALA A 56 -0.66 2.92 2.08
CA ALA A 56 0.34 3.03 3.13
C ALA A 56 1.23 1.78 3.21
N LYS A 57 2.38 1.88 3.87
CA LYS A 57 3.34 0.78 4.07
C LYS A 57 2.66 -0.46 4.63
N GLY A 58 1.77 -0.30 5.62
CA GLY A 58 1.06 -1.43 6.24
C GLY A 58 0.14 -2.22 5.30
N ALA A 59 -0.48 -1.56 4.31
CA ALA A 59 -1.25 -2.26 3.29
C ALA A 59 -0.34 -2.92 2.25
N ILE A 60 0.71 -2.22 1.82
CA ILE A 60 1.66 -2.74 0.83
C ILE A 60 2.41 -3.96 1.38
N ARG A 61 2.84 -3.92 2.65
CA ARG A 61 3.45 -5.05 3.36
C ARG A 61 2.60 -6.31 3.30
N ARG A 62 1.30 -6.19 3.57
CA ARG A 62 0.37 -7.33 3.47
C ARG A 62 0.26 -7.84 2.03
N GLU A 63 0.16 -6.95 1.05
CA GLU A 63 0.12 -7.37 -0.36
C GLU A 63 1.41 -8.06 -0.82
N LEU A 64 2.58 -7.70 -0.26
CA LEU A 64 3.86 -8.35 -0.52
C LEU A 64 3.92 -9.74 0.14
N ALA A 65 3.48 -9.87 1.38
CA ALA A 65 3.39 -11.16 2.08
C ALA A 65 2.46 -12.15 1.34
N ASP A 66 1.29 -11.70 0.86
CA ASP A 66 0.37 -12.54 0.06
C ASP A 66 0.99 -13.06 -1.25
N LYS A 67 2.08 -12.42 -1.69
CA LYS A 67 2.85 -12.77 -2.88
C LYS A 67 4.10 -13.57 -2.58
N GLY A 68 4.32 -13.93 -1.32
CA GLY A 68 5.48 -14.72 -0.90
C GLY A 68 6.78 -13.94 -0.92
N ILE A 69 6.73 -12.61 -0.82
CA ILE A 69 7.94 -11.82 -0.66
C ILE A 69 8.37 -11.91 0.81
N GLU A 70 9.62 -12.31 1.01
CA GLU A 70 10.25 -12.40 2.33
C GLU A 70 10.22 -11.06 3.06
N LEU A 71 10.13 -11.13 4.39
CA LEU A 71 9.96 -9.95 5.25
C LEU A 71 11.08 -8.94 5.03
N ASP A 72 12.33 -9.38 4.98
CA ASP A 72 13.49 -8.50 4.82
C ASP A 72 13.47 -7.75 3.49
N ALA A 73 13.17 -8.45 2.38
CA ALA A 73 13.04 -7.84 1.05
C ALA A 73 11.84 -6.86 0.99
N ALA A 74 10.75 -7.19 1.69
CA ALA A 74 9.59 -6.31 1.80
C ALA A 74 9.92 -5.04 2.60
N GLU A 75 10.58 -5.14 3.76
CA GLU A 75 10.98 -3.98 4.56
C GLU A 75 12.02 -3.11 3.84
N GLU A 76 12.98 -3.71 3.15
CA GLU A 76 13.95 -2.97 2.32
C GLU A 76 13.22 -2.17 1.23
N ALA A 77 12.29 -2.80 0.51
CA ALA A 77 11.50 -2.10 -0.51
C ALA A 77 10.61 -0.99 0.09
N LEU A 78 10.01 -1.23 1.26
CA LEU A 78 9.15 -0.27 1.96
C LEU A 78 9.94 0.91 2.55
N SER A 79 11.22 0.73 2.87
CA SER A 79 12.11 1.78 3.39
C SER A 79 12.29 2.94 2.42
N GLN A 80 12.05 2.72 1.12
CA GLN A 80 12.06 3.75 0.08
C GLN A 80 10.90 4.74 0.20
N LEU A 81 9.83 4.38 0.92
CA LEU A 81 8.73 5.27 1.20
C LEU A 81 9.02 5.98 2.53
N SER A 82 9.16 7.30 2.54
CA SER A 82 9.32 8.04 3.78
C SER A 82 7.98 8.17 4.51
N ASP A 83 8.02 8.40 5.82
CA ASP A 83 6.79 8.69 6.58
C ASP A 83 6.15 10.00 6.08
N GLN A 84 6.96 10.96 5.64
CA GLN A 84 6.49 12.19 5.02
C GLN A 84 5.72 11.94 3.71
N ASP A 85 6.17 11.00 2.86
CA ASP A 85 5.45 10.61 1.65
C ASP A 85 4.08 10.01 1.97
N GLU A 86 4.00 9.18 3.02
CA GLU A 86 2.74 8.62 3.49
C GLU A 86 1.79 9.73 3.96
N GLU A 87 2.29 10.68 4.75
CA GLU A 87 1.50 11.80 5.24
C GLU A 87 0.98 12.67 4.09
N LEU A 88 1.84 13.03 3.13
CA LEU A 88 1.45 13.80 1.95
C LEU A 88 0.38 13.06 1.13
N ALA A 89 0.56 11.76 0.90
CA ALA A 89 -0.41 10.94 0.17
C ALA A 89 -1.76 10.83 0.90
N ALA A 90 -1.76 10.68 2.23
CA ALA A 90 -2.96 10.68 3.05
C ALA A 90 -3.68 12.03 2.97
N ARG A 91 -2.94 13.13 3.08
CA ARG A 91 -3.49 14.49 3.00
C ARG A 91 -4.15 14.74 1.64
N GLU A 92 -3.48 14.37 0.55
CA GLU A 92 -4.01 14.46 -0.82
C GLU A 92 -5.30 13.65 -0.98
N LEU A 93 -5.39 12.46 -0.38
CA LEU A 93 -6.60 11.63 -0.40
C LEU A 93 -7.77 12.30 0.33
N VAL A 94 -7.51 12.93 1.48
CA VAL A 94 -8.53 13.63 2.27
C VAL A 94 -9.00 14.88 1.53
N GLN A 95 -8.07 15.71 1.04
CA GLN A 95 -8.37 16.93 0.30
C GLN A 95 -9.23 16.66 -0.94
N ARG A 96 -8.93 15.60 -1.70
CA ARG A 96 -9.77 15.19 -2.85
C ARG A 96 -11.19 14.77 -2.49
N LYS A 97 -11.48 14.50 -1.22
CA LYS A 97 -12.81 14.13 -0.73
C LYS A 97 -13.57 15.30 -0.14
N LEU A 98 -12.91 16.42 0.13
CA LEU A 98 -13.58 17.66 0.53
C LEU A 98 -14.49 18.14 -0.59
N ARG A 99 -15.63 18.71 -0.22
CA ARG A 99 -16.57 19.34 -1.14
C ARG A 99 -16.98 20.70 -0.56
N PRO A 100 -17.18 21.73 -1.40
CA PRO A 100 -17.64 23.04 -0.93
C PRO A 100 -19.00 23.02 -0.22
N SER A 101 -19.79 21.96 -0.41
CA SER A 101 -21.11 21.82 0.21
C SER A 101 -21.09 21.19 1.60
N MET A 102 -19.92 20.92 2.18
CA MET A 102 -19.80 20.31 3.50
C MET A 102 -19.93 21.40 4.55
N ASP A 103 -20.94 21.33 5.42
CA ASP A 103 -21.00 22.21 6.58
C ASP A 103 -20.01 21.70 7.63
N LEU A 104 -18.86 22.36 7.71
CA LEU A 104 -17.83 22.05 8.68
C LEU A 104 -18.03 22.82 9.99
N SER A 105 -18.93 23.81 10.03
CA SER A 105 -19.23 24.59 11.24
C SER A 105 -20.05 23.77 12.25
N ASP A 106 -20.90 22.86 11.78
CA ASP A 106 -21.58 21.88 12.63
C ASP A 106 -20.60 20.80 13.14
N ARG A 107 -20.50 20.71 14.47
CA ARG A 107 -19.69 19.70 15.16
C ARG A 107 -20.11 18.27 14.81
N ALA A 108 -21.40 17.98 14.73
CA ALA A 108 -21.89 16.64 14.44
C ALA A 108 -21.55 16.21 13.00
N GLU A 109 -21.69 17.14 12.05
CA GLU A 109 -21.33 16.91 10.66
C GLU A 109 -19.80 16.75 10.49
N ARG A 110 -19.00 17.60 11.15
CA ARG A 110 -17.54 17.48 11.18
C ARG A 110 -17.10 16.11 11.71
N GLU A 111 -17.67 15.66 12.82
CA GLU A 111 -17.34 14.35 13.42
C GLU A 111 -17.70 13.17 12.50
N LYS A 112 -18.84 13.28 11.80
CA LYS A 112 -19.27 12.32 10.78
C LYS A 112 -18.26 12.23 9.63
N TYR A 113 -17.78 13.37 9.10
CA TYR A 113 -16.75 13.36 8.05
C TYR A 113 -15.42 12.83 8.58
N THR A 114 -15.02 13.19 9.80
CA THR A 114 -13.80 12.68 10.43
C THR A 114 -13.79 11.16 10.45
N ARG A 115 -14.84 10.52 10.98
CA ARG A 115 -14.95 9.06 11.02
C ARG A 115 -14.90 8.44 9.62
N ARG A 116 -15.61 9.03 8.65
CA ARG A 116 -15.69 8.50 7.29
C ARG A 116 -14.34 8.54 6.57
N LEU A 117 -13.62 9.66 6.69
CA LEU A 117 -12.32 9.87 6.06
C LEU A 117 -11.23 9.06 6.76
N ALA A 118 -11.23 9.01 8.09
CA ALA A 118 -10.33 8.13 8.85
C ALA A 118 -10.54 6.65 8.49
N SER A 119 -11.79 6.20 8.36
CA SER A 119 -12.11 4.84 7.90
C SER A 119 -11.63 4.55 6.48
N MET A 120 -11.66 5.55 5.59
CA MET A 120 -11.11 5.42 4.23
C MET A 120 -9.59 5.23 4.27
N LEU A 121 -8.88 6.01 5.09
CA LEU A 121 -7.44 5.88 5.26
C LEU A 121 -7.07 4.54 5.92
N ALA A 122 -7.82 4.09 6.93
CA ALA A 122 -7.60 2.79 7.56
C ALA A 122 -7.68 1.63 6.54
N ARG A 123 -8.66 1.65 5.62
CA ARG A 123 -8.75 0.66 4.52
C ARG A 123 -7.59 0.71 3.54
N LYS A 124 -6.89 1.84 3.46
CA LYS A 124 -5.66 2.02 2.68
C LYS A 124 -4.38 1.67 3.45
N GLY A 125 -4.52 1.25 4.71
CA GLY A 125 -3.43 0.77 5.56
C GLY A 125 -2.75 1.85 6.41
N TYR A 126 -3.27 3.08 6.43
CA TYR A 126 -2.70 4.13 7.27
C TYR A 126 -2.96 3.84 8.75
N ALA A 127 -1.97 4.13 9.60
CA ALA A 127 -2.10 3.98 11.05
C ALA A 127 -3.27 4.84 11.58
N PRO A 128 -4.07 4.35 12.54
CA PRO A 128 -5.21 5.10 13.06
C PRO A 128 -4.83 6.51 13.56
N SER A 129 -3.71 6.63 14.30
CA SER A 129 -3.22 7.91 14.81
C SER A 129 -2.97 8.93 13.70
N MET A 130 -2.24 8.53 12.65
CA MET A 130 -1.97 9.36 11.47
C MET A 130 -3.27 9.72 10.74
N ALA A 131 -4.16 8.75 10.55
CA ALA A 131 -5.43 8.97 9.85
C ALA A 131 -6.32 10.01 10.54
N PHE A 132 -6.50 9.90 11.87
CA PHE A 132 -7.30 10.87 12.63
C PHE A 132 -6.65 12.25 12.67
N ARG A 133 -5.32 12.31 12.85
CA ARG A 133 -4.56 13.56 12.87
C ARG A 133 -4.70 14.32 11.55
N ILE A 134 -4.36 13.69 10.43
CA ILE A 134 -4.39 14.32 9.10
C ILE A 134 -5.82 14.77 8.73
N VAL A 135 -6.82 13.94 9.03
CA VAL A 135 -8.22 14.31 8.76
C VAL A 135 -8.64 15.52 9.60
N GLY A 136 -8.28 15.55 10.89
CA GLY A 136 -8.57 16.68 11.76
C GLY A 136 -7.93 17.98 11.27
N GLU A 137 -6.65 17.94 10.91
CA GLU A 137 -5.90 19.07 10.35
C GLU A 137 -6.56 19.59 9.06
N VAL A 138 -6.83 18.70 8.09
CA VAL A 138 -7.40 19.09 6.80
C VAL A 138 -8.82 19.67 6.93
N LEU A 139 -9.65 19.13 7.84
CA LEU A 139 -10.99 19.67 8.08
C LEU A 139 -10.96 21.01 8.83
N ALA A 140 -9.98 21.22 9.72
CA ALA A 140 -9.79 22.50 10.39
C ALA A 140 -9.38 23.59 9.40
N GLU A 141 -8.45 23.28 8.50
CA GLU A 141 -8.03 24.19 7.42
C GLU A 141 -9.17 24.51 6.46
N ALA A 142 -9.96 23.51 6.06
CA ALA A 142 -11.10 23.73 5.18
C ALA A 142 -12.17 24.63 5.80
N GLY A 143 -12.43 24.50 7.11
CA GLY A 143 -13.41 25.34 7.82
C GLY A 143 -12.90 26.72 8.24
N THR A 144 -11.65 27.09 7.94
CA THR A 144 -11.10 28.44 8.16
C THR A 144 -11.00 29.26 6.86
N LEU A 145 -11.26 28.64 5.71
CA LEU A 145 -11.25 29.25 4.38
C LEU A 145 -12.64 29.71 3.90
N GLU A 146 -13.67 29.57 4.76
CA GLU A 146 -15.02 30.15 4.61
C GLU A 146 -15.13 31.45 5.40
#